data_AF-B0Y4N4-F1
#
_entry.id   AF-B0Y4N4-F1
#
_cell.length_a   1.000
_cell.length_b   1.000
_cell.length_c   1.000
_cell.angle_alpha   90.00
_cell.angle_beta   90.00
_cell.angle_gamma   90.00
#
_symmetry.space_group_name_H-M   'P 1'
#
loop_
_entity.id
_entity.type
_entity.pdbx_description
1 polymer ?
#
loop_
_entity_poly.entity_id
_entity_poly.type
_entity_poly.pdbx_seq_one_letter_code
_entity_poly.pdbx_strand_id
1 'polypeptide(L)'
;MIAIQTLKRQRLTAIVSQVSSCNPRFFSTSPISQDAHASASKKPPSKPHSIDSRWLTMVKRRIGKCMMFGLKPPQVEEAGNILQRIARDWRELIAGSEGYLTDEQRRGLYRQRVAWGEMDSMVRHVNNVTYIRYAETARVYFIRNIAVHIDPAHRKEWMDLVSPKGVGVILRSLKIDYKFPMTYPDKVTVYHKLVHDPSAQQSQYAFDLQAIILSEARQRPAARVHEDIVVYDYKQNKKTTLPPFVEAQFQIIWDLQERARKHWQQQILDIETQVRKLEVESWDREDAVEDMGSARK
;
A
#
# COMPACT_ATOMS: atom_id res chain seq x y z
N MET A 1 -37.87 12.03 50.27
CA MET A 1 -37.88 10.56 50.06
C MET A 1 -38.99 10.25 49.08
N ILE A 2 -38.66 10.06 47.80
CA ILE A 2 -39.64 9.84 46.73
C ILE A 2 -39.66 8.34 46.43
N ALA A 3 -40.85 7.75 46.59
CA ALA A 3 -41.12 6.34 46.46
C ALA A 3 -41.05 5.87 45.01
N ILE A 4 -40.44 4.69 44.83
CA ILE A 4 -40.30 3.96 43.57
C ILE A 4 -41.69 3.44 43.17
N GLN A 5 -42.26 3.98 42.09
CA GLN A 5 -43.45 3.44 41.45
C GLN A 5 -43.08 2.25 40.56
N THR A 6 -43.60 1.08 40.93
CA THR A 6 -43.59 -0.17 40.17
C THR A 6 -44.37 -0.02 38.86
N LEU A 7 -43.66 -0.07 37.73
CA LEU A 7 -44.26 -0.18 36.40
C LEU A 7 -44.58 -1.65 36.08
N LYS A 8 -45.90 -1.92 35.95
CA LYS A 8 -46.49 -3.20 35.59
C LYS A 8 -45.99 -3.70 34.22
N ARG A 9 -45.61 -4.97 34.19
CA ARG A 9 -45.26 -5.75 32.99
C ARG A 9 -46.50 -5.84 32.07
N GLN A 10 -46.51 -5.10 30.96
CA GLN A 10 -47.50 -5.32 29.90
C GLN A 10 -47.10 -6.54 29.05
N ARG A 11 -47.99 -7.52 28.96
CA ARG A 11 -47.90 -8.63 28.01
C ARG A 11 -48.29 -8.10 26.63
N LEU A 12 -47.33 -8.05 25.70
CA LEU A 12 -47.61 -7.88 24.29
C LEU A 12 -47.90 -9.26 23.68
N THR A 13 -49.15 -9.43 23.26
CA THR A 13 -49.63 -10.56 22.44
C THR A 13 -48.93 -10.57 21.09
N ALA A 14 -48.30 -11.70 20.75
CA ALA A 14 -47.69 -11.93 19.45
C ALA A 14 -48.76 -12.03 18.36
N ILE A 15 -48.77 -11.08 17.43
CA ILE A 15 -49.53 -11.18 16.19
C ILE A 15 -48.67 -11.96 15.20
N VAL A 16 -49.07 -13.18 14.87
CA VAL A 16 -48.44 -13.99 13.83
C VAL A 16 -48.92 -13.48 12.48
N SER A 17 -48.12 -12.63 11.82
CA SER A 17 -48.33 -12.30 10.41
C SER A 17 -47.83 -13.46 9.55
N GLN A 18 -48.74 -14.12 8.82
CA GLN A 18 -48.39 -15.10 7.79
C GLN A 18 -47.62 -14.38 6.67
N VAL A 19 -46.33 -14.67 6.57
CA VAL A 19 -45.50 -14.25 5.44
C VAL A 19 -45.68 -15.27 4.32
N SER A 20 -46.18 -14.81 3.17
CA SER A 20 -46.29 -15.62 1.95
C SER A 20 -44.92 -16.20 1.56
N SER A 21 -44.92 -17.51 1.31
CA SER A 21 -43.76 -18.26 0.81
C SER A 21 -43.35 -17.78 -0.59
N CYS A 22 -42.27 -17.00 -0.67
CA CYS A 22 -41.55 -16.80 -1.93
C CYS A 22 -40.47 -17.88 -2.07
N ASN A 23 -40.62 -18.73 -3.08
CA ASN A 23 -39.68 -19.80 -3.44
C ASN A 23 -38.24 -19.27 -3.59
N PRO A 24 -37.21 -19.95 -3.02
CA PRO A 24 -35.83 -19.65 -3.39
C PRO A 24 -35.61 -20.12 -4.83
N ARG A 25 -35.25 -19.19 -5.73
CA ARG A 25 -34.74 -19.55 -7.05
C ARG A 25 -33.39 -20.25 -6.83
N PHE A 26 -33.36 -21.55 -7.08
CA PHE A 26 -32.14 -22.33 -7.13
C PHE A 26 -31.22 -21.72 -8.21
N PHE A 27 -29.97 -21.45 -7.84
CA PHE A 27 -28.92 -21.10 -8.80
C PHE A 27 -28.74 -22.28 -9.77
N SER A 28 -28.80 -21.99 -11.07
CA SER A 28 -28.54 -22.94 -12.15
C SER A 28 -27.16 -23.58 -11.98
N THR A 29 -27.12 -24.87 -11.68
CA THR A 29 -25.90 -25.68 -11.71
C THR A 29 -25.62 -26.11 -13.13
N SER A 30 -24.77 -25.36 -13.86
CA SER A 30 -24.16 -25.86 -15.09
C SER A 30 -23.07 -26.87 -14.74
N PRO A 31 -22.98 -28.02 -15.43
CA PRO A 31 -21.93 -29.01 -15.17
C PRO A 31 -20.56 -28.45 -15.59
N ILE A 32 -19.55 -28.75 -14.76
CA ILE A 32 -18.15 -28.42 -14.98
C ILE A 32 -17.63 -29.27 -16.14
N SER A 33 -17.34 -28.65 -17.28
CA SER A 33 -16.58 -29.29 -18.35
C SER A 33 -15.15 -29.55 -17.85
N GLN A 34 -14.81 -30.83 -17.68
CA GLN A 34 -13.46 -31.30 -17.45
C GLN A 34 -12.67 -31.25 -18.76
N ASP A 35 -11.97 -30.14 -19.00
CA ASP A 35 -10.85 -30.09 -19.95
C ASP A 35 -9.73 -29.25 -19.35
N ALA A 36 -9.10 -29.77 -18.30
CA ALA A 36 -7.84 -29.25 -17.79
C ALA A 36 -6.70 -30.05 -18.41
N HIS A 37 -6.31 -29.69 -19.64
CA HIS A 37 -5.00 -30.05 -20.14
C HIS A 37 -3.94 -29.47 -19.19
N ALA A 38 -3.18 -30.35 -18.56
CA ALA A 38 -2.04 -30.06 -17.71
C ALA A 38 -0.97 -29.27 -18.49
N SER A 39 -1.10 -27.95 -18.49
CA SER A 39 0.01 -27.07 -18.85
C SER A 39 0.86 -26.87 -17.63
N ALA A 40 2.03 -27.49 -17.62
CA ALA A 40 3.10 -27.27 -16.66
C ALA A 40 3.24 -25.75 -16.40
N SER A 41 3.09 -25.36 -15.13
CA SER A 41 3.15 -23.96 -14.71
C SER A 41 4.57 -23.41 -14.96
N LYS A 42 4.81 -22.87 -16.15
CA LYS A 42 5.92 -21.93 -16.34
C LYS A 42 5.60 -20.73 -15.47
N LYS A 43 6.39 -20.52 -14.41
CA LYS A 43 6.38 -19.26 -13.66
C LYS A 43 6.49 -18.14 -14.71
N PRO A 44 5.58 -17.14 -14.71
CA PRO A 44 5.76 -16.00 -15.61
C PRO A 44 7.13 -15.38 -15.32
N PRO A 45 7.86 -14.93 -16.35
CA PRO A 45 9.18 -14.34 -16.16
C PRO A 45 9.06 -13.20 -15.15
N SER A 46 9.81 -13.31 -14.05
CA SER A 46 9.92 -12.24 -13.07
C SER A 46 10.42 -10.99 -13.79
N LYS A 47 9.65 -9.90 -13.73
CA LYS A 47 10.07 -8.61 -14.27
C LYS A 47 11.45 -8.29 -13.66
N PRO A 48 12.46 -7.91 -14.47
CA PRO A 48 13.88 -7.97 -14.08
C PRO A 48 14.31 -7.06 -12.90
N HIS A 49 13.41 -6.28 -12.30
CA HIS A 49 13.75 -5.33 -11.23
C HIS A 49 12.69 -5.19 -10.12
N SER A 50 11.80 -6.18 -9.93
CA SER A 50 10.87 -6.13 -8.79
C SER A 50 11.48 -6.77 -7.56
N ILE A 51 11.78 -5.95 -6.54
CA ILE A 51 12.16 -6.42 -5.20
C ILE A 51 11.07 -7.35 -4.67
N ASP A 52 11.47 -8.47 -4.08
CA ASP A 52 10.53 -9.41 -3.47
C ASP A 52 9.72 -8.67 -2.39
N SER A 53 8.40 -8.82 -2.44
CA SER A 53 7.47 -8.33 -1.42
C SER A 53 7.80 -8.78 0.01
N ARG A 54 8.63 -9.83 0.16
CA ARG A 54 9.13 -10.36 1.43
C ARG A 54 10.56 -9.96 1.76
N TRP A 55 11.23 -9.17 0.91
CA TRP A 55 12.63 -8.77 1.07
C TRP A 55 12.95 -8.29 2.49
N LEU A 56 12.18 -7.33 3.00
CA LEU A 56 12.37 -6.78 4.34
C LEU A 56 12.31 -7.85 5.43
N THR A 57 11.38 -8.79 5.32
CA THR A 57 11.24 -9.91 6.27
C THR A 57 12.43 -10.86 6.16
N MET A 58 12.87 -11.16 4.95
CA MET A 58 13.97 -12.08 4.69
C MET A 58 15.30 -11.51 5.16
N VAL A 59 15.58 -10.24 4.90
CA VAL A 59 16.81 -9.56 5.34
C VAL A 59 16.90 -9.54 6.87
N LYS A 60 15.82 -9.18 7.56
CA LYS A 60 15.77 -9.23 9.03
C LYS A 60 16.04 -10.63 9.57
N ARG A 61 15.49 -11.67 8.93
CA ARG A 61 15.71 -13.06 9.31
C ARG A 61 17.17 -13.49 9.09
N ARG A 62 17.79 -13.08 7.98
CA ARG A 62 19.20 -13.36 7.67
C ARG A 62 20.13 -12.75 8.72
N ILE A 63 19.92 -11.48 9.06
CA ILE A 63 20.67 -10.81 10.13
C ILE A 63 20.45 -11.53 11.47
N GLY A 64 19.20 -11.85 11.80
CA GLY A 64 18.86 -12.60 13.02
C GLY A 64 19.56 -13.95 13.11
N LYS A 65 19.68 -14.69 12.01
CA LYS A 65 20.45 -15.95 11.94
C LYS A 65 21.92 -15.73 12.26
N CYS A 66 22.53 -14.68 11.70
CA CYS A 66 23.93 -14.34 12.00
C CYS A 66 24.11 -14.03 13.49
N MET A 67 23.20 -13.27 14.09
CA MET A 67 23.23 -12.94 15.52
C MET A 67 23.05 -14.19 16.41
N MET A 68 22.14 -15.10 16.05
CA MET A 68 21.92 -16.34 16.78
C MET A 68 23.12 -17.28 16.74
N PHE A 69 23.86 -17.31 15.64
CA PHE A 69 25.05 -18.16 15.49
C PHE A 69 26.24 -17.69 16.34
N GLY A 70 26.28 -16.40 16.69
CA GLY A 70 27.35 -15.77 17.44
C GLY A 70 28.20 -14.85 16.57
N LEU A 71 27.99 -13.54 16.73
CA LEU A 71 28.78 -12.49 16.07
C LEU A 71 29.86 -11.94 16.99
N LYS A 72 31.02 -11.60 16.41
CA LYS A 72 32.06 -10.85 17.13
C LYS A 72 31.57 -9.42 17.44
N PRO A 73 32.08 -8.75 18.49
CA PRO A 73 31.66 -7.38 18.85
C PRO A 73 31.57 -6.37 17.67
N PRO A 74 32.55 -6.26 16.76
CA PRO A 74 32.43 -5.33 15.61
C PRO A 74 31.31 -5.73 14.62
N GLN A 75 31.04 -7.03 14.47
CA GLN A 75 29.97 -7.52 13.58
C GLN A 75 28.58 -7.30 14.20
N VAL A 76 28.47 -7.34 15.53
CA VAL A 76 27.24 -6.97 16.25
C VAL A 76 26.92 -5.50 16.00
N GLU A 77 27.92 -4.63 16.04
CA GLU A 77 27.76 -3.20 15.74
C GLU A 77 27.33 -2.98 14.27
N GLU A 78 27.98 -3.65 13.31
CA GLU A 78 27.61 -3.60 11.89
C GLU A 78 26.16 -4.08 11.66
N ALA A 79 25.78 -5.22 12.25
CA ALA A 79 24.40 -5.74 12.18
C ALA A 79 23.38 -4.76 12.80
N GLY A 80 23.74 -4.14 13.92
CA GLY A 80 22.92 -3.11 14.59
C GLY A 80 22.69 -1.89 13.70
N ASN A 81 23.75 -1.39 13.04
CA ASN A 81 23.68 -0.26 12.12
C ASN A 81 22.77 -0.56 10.92
N ILE A 82 22.88 -1.76 10.34
CA ILE A 82 22.00 -2.20 9.25
C ILE A 82 20.54 -2.24 9.72
N LEU A 83 20.26 -2.84 10.88
CA LEU A 83 18.91 -2.92 11.42
C LEU A 83 18.32 -1.56 11.75
N GLN A 84 19.12 -0.61 12.25
CA GLN A 84 18.68 0.75 12.53
C GLN A 84 18.30 1.49 11.25
N ARG A 85 19.13 1.39 10.20
CA ARG A 85 18.84 1.95 8.87
C ARG A 85 17.57 1.37 8.29
N ILE A 86 17.42 0.04 8.34
CA ILE A 86 16.20 -0.64 7.91
C ILE A 86 14.98 -0.15 8.70
N ALA A 87 15.08 -0.05 10.03
CA ALA A 87 13.97 0.37 10.87
C ALA A 87 13.51 1.81 10.61
N ARG A 88 14.45 2.70 10.28
CA ARG A 88 14.17 4.11 9.95
C ARG A 88 13.55 4.24 8.56
N ASP A 89 14.19 3.65 7.56
CA ASP A 89 13.95 3.93 6.14
C ASP A 89 13.14 2.83 5.44
N TRP A 90 12.45 1.94 6.17
CA TRP A 90 11.76 0.79 5.56
C TRP A 90 10.69 1.19 4.52
N ARG A 91 10.03 2.34 4.67
CA ARG A 91 8.99 2.79 3.74
C ARG A 91 9.62 3.21 2.43
N GLU A 92 10.70 3.96 2.52
CA GLU A 92 11.54 4.41 1.42
C GLU A 92 12.18 3.22 0.70
N LEU A 93 12.68 2.24 1.46
CA LEU A 93 13.22 1.01 0.90
C LEU A 93 12.15 0.19 0.17
N ILE A 94 10.89 0.15 0.61
CA ILE A 94 9.84 -0.62 -0.08
C ILE A 94 9.19 0.16 -1.23
N ALA A 95 8.73 1.37 -0.94
CA ALA A 95 7.97 2.19 -1.88
C ALA A 95 8.91 3.02 -2.77
N GLY A 96 9.94 3.63 -2.19
CA GLY A 96 10.92 4.41 -2.95
C GLY A 96 11.67 3.59 -3.99
N SER A 97 11.99 2.33 -3.69
CA SER A 97 12.63 1.42 -4.65
C SER A 97 11.74 1.01 -5.84
N GLU A 98 10.43 1.24 -5.72
CA GLU A 98 9.46 1.09 -6.82
C GLU A 98 9.16 2.44 -7.51
N GLY A 99 9.79 3.52 -7.06
CA GLY A 99 9.62 4.88 -7.58
C GLY A 99 8.44 5.64 -6.96
N TYR A 100 7.96 5.28 -5.77
CA TYR A 100 7.01 6.13 -5.05
C TYR A 100 7.75 7.24 -4.31
N LEU A 101 7.22 8.47 -4.37
CA LEU A 101 7.77 9.59 -3.61
C LEU A 101 7.24 9.56 -2.18
N THR A 102 8.14 9.44 -1.20
CA THR A 102 7.80 9.27 0.22
C THR A 102 7.92 10.55 1.03
N ASP A 103 8.33 11.66 0.41
CA ASP A 103 8.53 12.94 1.07
C ASP A 103 7.24 13.50 1.67
N GLU A 104 7.36 14.29 2.72
CA GLU A 104 6.22 14.85 3.45
C GLU A 104 5.36 15.80 2.60
N GLN A 105 5.97 16.46 1.61
CA GLN A 105 5.31 17.44 0.76
C GLN A 105 4.53 16.83 -0.40
N ARG A 106 4.70 15.53 -0.66
CA ARG A 106 4.00 14.80 -1.73
C ARG A 106 3.31 13.54 -1.26
N ARG A 107 3.61 13.01 -0.07
CA ARG A 107 2.93 11.81 0.44
C ARG A 107 1.42 12.02 0.51
N GLY A 108 0.64 10.97 0.22
CA GLY A 108 -0.81 11.01 0.28
C GLY A 108 -1.32 10.89 1.72
N LEU A 109 -1.53 9.65 2.17
CA LEU A 109 -2.01 9.35 3.52
C LEU A 109 -0.85 8.84 4.37
N TYR A 110 -0.60 9.41 5.54
CA TYR A 110 0.52 9.03 6.39
C TYR A 110 0.06 8.54 7.76
N ARG A 111 0.37 7.28 8.08
CA ARG A 111 0.13 6.65 9.39
C ARG A 111 -1.29 6.86 9.93
N GLN A 112 -2.28 6.83 9.04
CA GLN A 112 -3.70 6.90 9.41
C GLN A 112 -4.04 5.68 10.26
N ARG A 113 -4.66 5.88 11.43
CA ARG A 113 -5.08 4.76 12.26
C ARG A 113 -6.23 4.05 11.58
N VAL A 114 -6.14 2.72 11.50
CA VAL A 114 -7.29 1.88 11.18
C VAL A 114 -8.27 2.02 12.33
N ALA A 115 -9.51 2.41 12.04
CA ALA A 115 -10.58 2.45 13.01
C ALA A 115 -11.16 1.04 13.20
N TRP A 116 -11.51 0.68 14.44
CA TRP A 116 -12.08 -0.63 14.74
C TRP A 116 -13.36 -0.91 13.92
N GLY A 117 -14.20 0.10 13.70
CA GLY A 117 -15.43 -0.02 12.90
C GLY A 117 -15.21 -0.18 11.38
N GLU A 118 -13.98 -0.09 10.88
CA GLU A 118 -13.67 -0.40 9.48
C GLU A 118 -13.44 -1.90 9.25
N MET A 119 -13.38 -2.69 10.33
CA MET A 119 -13.34 -4.14 10.24
C MET A 119 -14.74 -4.69 9.95
N ASP A 120 -14.80 -5.66 9.04
CA ASP A 120 -16.00 -6.44 8.82
C ASP A 120 -16.06 -7.55 9.89
N SER A 121 -17.13 -7.54 10.70
CA SER A 121 -17.36 -8.53 11.76
C SER A 121 -17.45 -9.96 11.22
N MET A 122 -17.86 -10.13 9.95
CA MET A 122 -17.99 -11.47 9.34
C MET A 122 -16.65 -12.08 8.95
N VAL A 123 -15.63 -11.26 8.66
CA VAL A 123 -14.35 -11.72 8.09
C VAL A 123 -13.14 -11.41 8.98
N ARG A 124 -13.34 -10.70 10.10
CA ARG A 124 -12.32 -10.35 11.12
C ARG A 124 -11.14 -9.53 10.57
N HIS A 125 -11.30 -8.84 9.45
CA HIS A 125 -10.30 -7.95 8.88
C HIS A 125 -10.96 -6.68 8.31
N VAL A 126 -10.14 -5.70 7.94
CA VAL A 126 -10.60 -4.45 7.31
C VAL A 126 -11.41 -4.78 6.05
N ASN A 127 -12.59 -4.17 5.91
CA ASN A 127 -13.45 -4.39 4.75
C ASN A 127 -12.74 -3.98 3.45
N ASN A 128 -12.94 -4.74 2.38
CA ASN A 128 -12.32 -4.51 1.07
C ASN A 128 -12.56 -3.08 0.55
N VAL A 129 -13.78 -2.54 0.72
CA VAL A 129 -14.14 -1.18 0.29
C VAL A 129 -13.33 -0.11 1.02
N THR A 130 -12.93 -0.36 2.26
CA THR A 130 -12.13 0.59 3.05
C THR A 130 -10.76 0.85 2.39
N TYR A 131 -10.15 -0.15 1.75
CA TYR A 131 -8.88 0.05 1.04
C TYR A 131 -9.03 1.06 -0.10
N ILE A 132 -10.16 1.03 -0.81
CA ILE A 132 -10.46 1.99 -1.88
C ILE A 132 -10.61 3.39 -1.30
N ARG A 133 -11.30 3.53 -0.15
CA ARG A 133 -11.43 4.81 0.56
C ARG A 133 -10.07 5.38 1.00
N TYR A 134 -9.14 4.53 1.43
CA TYR A 134 -7.78 4.96 1.73
C TYR A 134 -7.04 5.49 0.50
N ALA A 135 -7.14 4.80 -0.64
CA ALA A 135 -6.55 5.26 -1.89
C ALA A 135 -7.16 6.59 -2.36
N GLU A 136 -8.48 6.71 -2.32
CA GLU A 136 -9.19 7.95 -2.65
C GLU A 136 -8.74 9.14 -1.79
N THR A 137 -8.75 8.96 -0.46
CA THR A 137 -8.30 10.00 0.48
C THR A 137 -6.86 10.39 0.22
N ALA A 138 -6.00 9.39 0.01
CA ALA A 138 -4.58 9.61 -0.28
C ALA A 138 -4.34 10.34 -1.60
N ARG A 139 -5.17 10.12 -2.63
CA ARG A 139 -5.08 10.84 -3.91
C ARG A 139 -5.47 12.31 -3.73
N VAL A 140 -6.53 12.59 -2.96
CA VAL A 140 -6.92 13.95 -2.64
C VAL A 140 -5.81 14.66 -1.87
N TYR A 141 -5.18 14.00 -0.89
CA TYR A 141 -4.06 14.57 -0.14
C TYR A 141 -2.82 14.78 -1.01
N PHE A 142 -2.50 13.83 -1.89
CA PHE A 142 -1.42 13.99 -2.87
C PHE A 142 -1.59 15.27 -3.70
N ILE A 143 -2.77 15.49 -4.28
CA ILE A 143 -3.09 16.70 -5.07
C ILE A 143 -3.03 17.96 -4.20
N ARG A 144 -3.62 17.93 -2.99
CA ARG A 144 -3.61 19.07 -2.07
C ARG A 144 -2.20 19.45 -1.62
N ASN A 145 -1.34 18.47 -1.37
CA ASN A 145 0.02 18.71 -0.90
C ASN A 145 0.85 19.38 -2.01
N ILE A 146 0.66 18.99 -3.28
CA ILE A 146 1.24 19.71 -4.42
C ILE A 146 0.76 21.17 -4.43
N ALA A 147 -0.55 21.40 -4.27
CA ALA A 147 -1.15 22.74 -4.26
C ALA A 147 -0.60 23.66 -3.16
N VAL A 148 -0.24 23.11 -2.00
CA VAL A 148 0.18 23.89 -0.83
C VAL A 148 1.70 24.04 -0.78
N HIS A 149 2.47 23.00 -1.10
CA HIS A 149 3.90 22.95 -0.83
C HIS A 149 4.78 23.06 -2.08
N ILE A 150 4.29 22.68 -3.26
CA ILE A 150 5.10 22.56 -4.47
C ILE A 150 4.76 23.66 -5.47
N ASP A 151 3.47 23.89 -5.71
CA ASP A 151 2.97 24.87 -6.68
C ASP A 151 1.90 25.78 -6.06
N PRO A 152 2.31 26.66 -5.13
CA PRO A 152 1.38 27.59 -4.47
C PRO A 152 0.81 28.64 -5.44
N ALA A 153 1.47 28.89 -6.57
CA ALA A 153 1.03 29.85 -7.58
C ALA A 153 -0.31 29.41 -8.22
N HIS A 154 -0.47 28.11 -8.48
CA HIS A 154 -1.71 27.53 -9.03
C HIS A 154 -2.56 26.83 -7.98
N ARG A 155 -2.44 27.23 -6.71
CA ARG A 155 -3.09 26.54 -5.58
C ARG A 155 -4.59 26.39 -5.80
N LYS A 156 -5.27 27.42 -6.30
CA LYS A 156 -6.72 27.39 -6.50
C LYS A 156 -7.09 26.37 -7.56
N GLU A 157 -6.38 26.35 -8.68
CA GLU A 157 -6.58 25.46 -9.80
C GLU A 157 -6.32 24.00 -9.39
N TRP A 158 -5.26 23.73 -8.61
CA TRP A 158 -5.00 22.41 -8.02
C TRP A 158 -6.13 21.96 -7.08
N MET A 159 -6.66 22.87 -6.26
CA MET A 159 -7.80 22.56 -5.39
C MET A 159 -9.09 22.32 -6.19
N ASP A 160 -9.24 23.01 -7.32
CA ASP A 160 -10.37 22.81 -8.23
C ASP A 160 -10.32 21.42 -8.88
N LEU A 161 -9.13 20.83 -9.10
CA LEU A 161 -8.99 19.46 -9.65
C LEU A 161 -9.70 18.39 -8.80
N VAL A 162 -9.77 18.58 -7.48
CA VAL A 162 -10.44 17.67 -6.53
C VAL A 162 -11.83 18.15 -6.14
N SER A 163 -12.43 19.03 -6.94
CA SER A 163 -13.76 19.59 -6.71
C SER A 163 -14.58 19.64 -8.02
N PRO A 164 -15.91 19.77 -7.94
CA PRO A 164 -16.74 19.89 -9.13
C PRO A 164 -16.81 21.32 -9.71
N LYS A 165 -15.91 22.25 -9.34
CA LYS A 165 -16.05 23.69 -9.63
C LYS A 165 -15.51 24.15 -11.00
N GLY A 166 -14.73 23.31 -11.68
CA GLY A 166 -14.03 23.68 -12.92
C GLY A 166 -13.52 22.48 -13.68
N VAL A 167 -12.23 22.48 -14.00
CA VAL A 167 -11.55 21.28 -14.52
C VAL A 167 -11.25 20.39 -13.32
N GLY A 168 -11.76 19.17 -13.34
CA GLY A 168 -11.55 18.18 -12.29
C GLY A 168 -11.09 16.84 -12.82
N VAL A 169 -10.60 16.00 -11.91
CA VAL A 169 -10.20 14.63 -12.20
C VAL A 169 -11.27 13.64 -11.76
N ILE A 170 -11.62 12.71 -12.64
CA ILE A 170 -12.62 11.67 -12.40
C ILE A 170 -11.95 10.30 -12.52
N LEU A 171 -12.19 9.44 -11.54
CA LEU A 171 -11.76 8.05 -11.58
C LEU A 171 -12.64 7.27 -12.56
N ARG A 172 -12.08 6.90 -13.73
CA ARG A 172 -12.78 6.14 -14.78
C ARG A 172 -12.83 4.64 -14.45
N SER A 173 -11.71 4.10 -13.99
CA SER A 173 -11.65 2.71 -13.54
C SER A 173 -10.63 2.54 -12.42
N LEU A 174 -10.83 1.52 -11.60
CA LEU A 174 -9.87 1.13 -10.57
C LEU A 174 -9.73 -0.38 -10.53
N LYS A 175 -8.50 -0.85 -10.31
CA LYS A 175 -8.20 -2.25 -10.03
C LYS A 175 -7.39 -2.32 -8.75
N ILE A 176 -7.80 -3.18 -7.82
CA ILE A 176 -7.11 -3.39 -6.56
C ILE A 176 -6.65 -4.85 -6.43
N ASP A 177 -5.37 -5.04 -6.13
CA ASP A 177 -4.78 -6.33 -5.81
C ASP A 177 -4.52 -6.40 -4.30
N TYR A 178 -5.37 -7.11 -3.57
CA TYR A 178 -5.18 -7.38 -2.14
C TYR A 178 -4.03 -8.38 -1.93
N LYS A 179 -3.09 -8.05 -1.05
CA LYS A 179 -1.92 -8.89 -0.76
C LYS A 179 -2.04 -9.65 0.55
N PHE A 180 -2.67 -9.05 1.57
CA PHE A 180 -3.05 -9.72 2.80
C PHE A 180 -4.13 -8.93 3.56
N PRO A 181 -4.94 -9.59 4.42
CA PRO A 181 -5.96 -8.92 5.22
C PRO A 181 -5.34 -8.13 6.39
N MET A 182 -5.57 -6.82 6.44
CA MET A 182 -5.18 -5.96 7.57
C MET A 182 -6.21 -6.06 8.69
N THR A 183 -5.78 -5.89 9.94
CA THR A 183 -6.63 -5.99 11.14
C THR A 183 -6.36 -4.81 12.06
N TYR A 184 -7.34 -4.39 12.83
CA TYR A 184 -7.10 -3.47 13.96
C TYR A 184 -6.31 -4.20 15.07
N PRO A 185 -5.41 -3.51 15.79
CA PRO A 185 -4.91 -2.16 15.53
C PRO A 185 -3.79 -2.15 14.47
N ASP A 186 -3.86 -1.23 13.51
CA ASP A 186 -2.80 -0.98 12.53
C ASP A 186 -2.80 0.51 12.14
N LYS A 187 -1.76 0.95 11.43
CA LYS A 187 -1.69 2.24 10.78
C LYS A 187 -1.42 2.03 9.29
N VAL A 188 -2.08 2.82 8.47
CA VAL A 188 -2.00 2.74 7.01
C VAL A 188 -1.28 3.97 6.47
N THR A 189 -0.34 3.72 5.58
CA THR A 189 0.34 4.76 4.80
C THR A 189 0.12 4.46 3.32
N VAL A 190 -0.25 5.47 2.55
CA VAL A 190 -0.56 5.34 1.13
C VAL A 190 0.21 6.37 0.31
N TYR A 191 0.91 5.87 -0.71
CA TYR A 191 1.64 6.69 -1.67
C TYR A 191 1.07 6.51 -3.07
N HIS A 192 1.18 7.55 -3.89
CA HIS A 192 0.82 7.54 -5.30
C HIS A 192 2.05 7.77 -6.17
N LYS A 193 2.03 7.21 -7.37
CA LYS A 193 3.01 7.49 -8.42
C LYS A 193 2.36 7.50 -9.80
N LEU A 194 2.95 8.22 -10.74
CA LEU A 194 2.65 8.13 -12.15
C LEU A 194 3.12 6.77 -12.70
N VAL A 195 2.30 6.15 -13.55
CA VAL A 195 2.62 4.86 -14.17
C VAL A 195 3.43 5.02 -15.46
N HIS A 196 3.15 6.09 -16.22
CA HIS A 196 3.72 6.35 -17.53
C HIS A 196 4.45 7.68 -17.55
N ASP A 197 5.47 7.76 -18.42
CA ASP A 197 6.17 9.00 -18.71
C ASP A 197 5.20 10.00 -19.35
N PRO A 198 5.02 11.19 -18.75
CA PRO A 198 4.14 12.22 -19.33
C PRO A 198 4.54 12.62 -20.75
N SER A 199 5.83 12.58 -21.10
CA SER A 199 6.32 12.91 -22.45
C SER A 199 5.97 11.85 -23.50
N ALA A 200 5.73 10.60 -23.09
CA ALA A 200 5.31 9.50 -23.94
C ALA A 200 3.78 9.28 -23.89
N GLN A 201 3.03 10.35 -23.64
CA GLN A 201 1.60 10.35 -23.35
C GLN A 201 0.79 9.49 -24.34
N GLN A 202 0.06 8.52 -23.80
CA GLN A 202 -0.86 7.67 -24.58
C GLN A 202 -2.23 8.35 -24.78
N SER A 203 -2.58 9.33 -23.94
CA SER A 203 -3.83 10.07 -24.01
C SER A 203 -3.65 11.50 -23.50
N GLN A 204 -4.29 12.46 -24.17
CA GLN A 204 -4.29 13.88 -23.77
C GLN A 204 -5.28 14.17 -22.62
N TYR A 205 -6.22 13.24 -22.37
CA TYR A 205 -7.36 13.43 -21.48
C TYR A 205 -7.34 12.49 -20.28
N ALA A 206 -6.40 11.55 -20.23
CA ALA A 206 -6.36 10.51 -19.23
C ALA A 206 -4.92 10.20 -18.82
N PHE A 207 -4.75 9.79 -17.57
CA PHE A 207 -3.48 9.35 -17.03
C PHE A 207 -3.71 8.29 -15.96
N ASP A 208 -2.70 7.45 -15.76
CA ASP A 208 -2.76 6.36 -14.79
C ASP A 208 -1.91 6.67 -13.57
N LEU A 209 -2.51 6.49 -12.40
CA LEU A 209 -1.82 6.46 -11.12
C LEU A 209 -1.76 5.05 -10.59
N GLN A 210 -0.68 4.74 -9.89
CA GLN A 210 -0.60 3.57 -9.03
C GLN A 210 -0.51 4.01 -7.59
N ALA A 211 -1.36 3.44 -6.72
CA ALA A 211 -1.27 3.61 -5.29
C ALA A 211 -0.70 2.34 -4.64
N ILE A 212 0.09 2.53 -3.59
CA ILE A 212 0.55 1.44 -2.71
C ILE A 212 0.04 1.68 -1.30
N ILE A 213 -0.67 0.70 -0.75
CA ILE A 213 -1.22 0.75 0.61
C ILE A 213 -0.31 -0.09 1.50
N LEU A 214 0.44 0.57 2.39
CA LEU A 214 1.36 -0.08 3.33
C LEU A 214 0.70 -0.24 4.69
N SER A 215 0.88 -1.43 5.27
CA SER A 215 0.64 -1.67 6.70
C SER A 215 1.90 -1.32 7.47
N GLU A 216 1.76 -0.46 8.46
CA GLU A 216 2.85 -0.07 9.36
C GLU A 216 3.17 -1.19 10.35
N ALA A 217 2.17 -1.94 10.83
CA ALA A 217 2.38 -3.05 11.75
C ALA A 217 3.14 -4.21 11.09
N ARG A 218 2.83 -4.52 9.82
CA ARG A 218 3.50 -5.61 9.08
C ARG A 218 4.66 -5.15 8.21
N GLN A 219 4.88 -3.85 8.08
CA GLN A 219 5.91 -3.22 7.26
C GLN A 219 5.98 -3.78 5.84
N ARG A 220 4.82 -3.95 5.19
CA ARG A 220 4.74 -4.46 3.81
C ARG A 220 3.47 -3.99 3.10
N PRO A 221 3.44 -4.07 1.76
CA PRO A 221 2.26 -3.68 0.99
C PRO A 221 1.08 -4.61 1.29
N ALA A 222 -0.03 -4.03 1.74
CA ALA A 222 -1.30 -4.71 2.01
C ALA A 222 -2.20 -4.78 0.78
N ALA A 223 -2.17 -3.74 -0.06
CA ALA A 223 -2.82 -3.74 -1.36
C ALA A 223 -2.08 -2.84 -2.34
N ARG A 224 -2.29 -3.09 -3.64
CA ARG A 224 -1.86 -2.21 -4.73
C ARG A 224 -3.07 -1.79 -5.53
N VAL A 225 -3.15 -0.52 -5.88
CA VAL A 225 -4.28 0.05 -6.62
C VAL A 225 -3.75 0.63 -7.92
N HIS A 226 -4.41 0.31 -9.02
CA HIS A 226 -4.24 0.96 -10.31
C HIS A 226 -5.47 1.81 -10.58
N GLU A 227 -5.25 3.08 -10.88
CA GLU A 227 -6.28 4.09 -11.02
C GLU A 227 -6.15 4.73 -12.39
N ASP A 228 -7.20 4.59 -13.20
CA ASP A 228 -7.31 5.23 -14.49
C ASP A 228 -8.16 6.49 -14.33
N ILE A 229 -7.55 7.64 -14.56
CA ILE A 229 -8.10 8.95 -14.23
C ILE A 229 -8.28 9.74 -15.51
N VAL A 230 -9.44 10.38 -15.65
CA VAL A 230 -9.81 11.22 -16.79
C VAL A 230 -10.00 12.65 -16.32
N VAL A 231 -9.51 13.60 -17.11
CA VAL A 231 -9.70 15.02 -16.89
C VAL A 231 -11.02 15.47 -17.54
N TYR A 232 -11.84 16.16 -16.76
CA TYR A 232 -13.19 16.53 -17.15
C TYR A 232 -13.46 18.01 -16.80
N ASP A 233 -14.02 18.75 -17.76
CA ASP A 233 -14.49 20.11 -17.53
C ASP A 233 -15.97 20.05 -17.12
N TYR A 234 -16.24 20.34 -15.84
CA TYR A 234 -17.59 20.35 -15.27
C TYR A 234 -18.46 21.52 -15.75
N LYS A 235 -17.87 22.58 -16.32
CA LYS A 235 -18.63 23.69 -16.89
C LYS A 235 -19.12 23.36 -18.29
N GLN A 236 -18.27 22.69 -19.07
CA GLN A 236 -18.56 22.30 -20.45
C GLN A 236 -19.14 20.89 -20.58
N ASN A 237 -19.20 20.13 -19.48
CA ASN A 237 -19.63 18.74 -19.43
C ASN A 237 -18.94 17.83 -20.46
N LYS A 238 -17.63 18.02 -20.65
CA LYS A 238 -16.84 17.26 -21.62
C LYS A 238 -15.46 16.91 -21.08
N LYS A 239 -14.86 15.86 -21.65
CA LYS A 239 -13.44 15.55 -21.41
C LYS A 239 -12.59 16.70 -21.94
N THR A 240 -11.55 17.07 -21.19
CA THR A 240 -10.65 18.17 -21.55
C THR A 240 -9.21 17.78 -21.29
N THR A 241 -8.27 18.46 -21.94
CA THR A 241 -6.84 18.16 -21.78
C THR A 241 -6.37 18.47 -20.37
N LEU A 242 -5.30 17.79 -19.94
CA LEU A 242 -4.64 18.11 -18.69
C LEU A 242 -4.16 19.58 -18.71
N PRO A 243 -4.38 20.37 -17.65
CA PRO A 243 -3.89 21.74 -17.61
C PRO A 243 -2.35 21.79 -17.71
N PRO A 244 -1.75 22.75 -18.43
CA PRO A 244 -0.29 22.79 -18.66
C PRO A 244 0.56 22.81 -17.39
N PHE A 245 0.11 23.49 -16.33
CA PHE A 245 0.83 23.53 -15.06
C PHE A 245 0.88 22.15 -14.37
N VAL A 246 -0.16 21.33 -14.53
CA VAL A 246 -0.23 19.97 -14.00
C VAL A 246 0.71 19.06 -14.78
N GLU A 247 0.70 19.18 -16.11
CA GLU A 247 1.60 18.42 -16.98
C GLU A 247 3.07 18.70 -16.67
N ALA A 248 3.43 19.99 -16.53
CA ALA A 248 4.79 20.39 -16.13
C ALA A 248 5.18 19.79 -14.78
N GLN A 249 4.28 19.79 -13.79
CA GLN A 249 4.54 19.16 -12.51
C GLN A 249 4.61 17.63 -12.60
N PHE A 250 3.83 17.00 -13.46
CA PHE A 250 3.89 15.55 -13.68
C PHE A 250 5.24 15.15 -14.27
N GLN A 251 5.82 15.94 -15.17
CA GLN A 251 7.17 15.69 -15.69
C GLN A 251 8.22 15.74 -14.57
N ILE A 252 8.15 16.75 -13.70
CA ILE A 252 9.05 16.87 -12.54
C ILE A 252 8.88 15.66 -11.60
N ILE A 253 7.63 15.27 -11.32
CA ILE A 253 7.33 14.11 -10.48
C ILE A 253 7.92 12.85 -11.10
N TRP A 254 7.74 12.63 -12.41
CA TRP A 254 8.29 11.47 -13.10
C TRP A 254 9.81 11.36 -12.95
N ASP A 255 10.54 12.46 -13.18
CA ASP A 255 12.00 12.48 -13.02
C ASP A 255 12.42 12.19 -11.57
N LEU A 256 11.69 12.72 -10.59
CA LEU A 256 11.93 12.44 -9.18
C LEU A 256 11.67 10.97 -8.86
N GLN A 257 10.62 10.36 -9.42
CA GLN A 257 10.32 8.93 -9.23
C GLN A 257 11.44 8.05 -9.78
N GLU A 258 11.98 8.38 -10.96
CA GLU A 258 13.13 7.69 -11.56
C GLU A 258 14.37 7.78 -10.67
N ARG A 259 14.69 8.98 -10.17
CA ARG A 259 15.83 9.20 -9.27
C ARG A 259 15.66 8.45 -7.95
N ALA A 260 14.48 8.56 -7.33
CA ALA A 260 14.17 7.87 -6.08
C ALA A 260 14.31 6.35 -6.26
N ARG A 261 13.77 5.80 -7.35
CA ARG A 261 13.88 4.37 -7.66
C ARG A 261 15.32 3.90 -7.70
N LYS A 262 16.16 4.57 -8.49
CA LYS A 262 17.58 4.23 -8.64
C LYS A 262 18.30 4.33 -7.30
N HIS A 263 18.07 5.42 -6.56
CA HIS A 263 18.69 5.64 -5.26
C HIS A 263 18.35 4.50 -4.28
N TRP A 264 17.06 4.23 -4.06
CA TRP A 264 16.62 3.24 -3.08
C TRP A 264 16.92 1.79 -3.50
N GLN A 265 16.92 1.48 -4.79
CA GLN A 265 17.42 0.19 -5.29
C GLN A 265 18.91 0.01 -4.97
N GLN A 266 19.72 1.06 -5.12
CA GLN A 266 21.13 1.01 -4.74
C GLN A 266 21.32 0.84 -3.22
N GLN A 267 20.49 1.49 -2.40
CA GLN A 267 20.52 1.31 -0.95
C GLN A 267 20.17 -0.14 -0.55
N ILE A 268 19.22 -0.77 -1.24
CA ILE A 268 18.89 -2.19 -1.04
C ILE A 268 20.08 -3.08 -1.38
N LEU A 269 20.73 -2.86 -2.53
CA LEU A 269 21.89 -3.64 -2.94
C LEU A 269 23.02 -3.54 -1.91
N ASP A 270 23.30 -2.33 -1.44
CA ASP A 270 24.29 -2.08 -0.39
C ASP A 270 23.96 -2.83 0.92
N ILE A 271 22.69 -2.80 1.36
CA ILE A 271 22.24 -3.60 2.51
C ILE A 271 22.43 -5.10 2.25
N GLU A 272 22.09 -5.59 1.06
CA GLU A 272 22.26 -7.00 0.73
C GLU A 272 23.73 -7.43 0.72
N THR A 273 24.63 -6.57 0.21
CA THR A 273 26.08 -6.80 0.23
C THR A 273 26.61 -6.85 1.66
N GLN A 274 26.23 -5.89 2.53
CA GLN A 274 26.64 -5.87 3.93
C GLN A 274 26.13 -7.10 4.69
N VAL A 275 24.86 -7.48 4.49
CA VAL A 275 24.30 -8.70 5.10
C VAL A 275 25.00 -9.95 4.58
N ARG A 276 25.34 -10.02 3.29
CA ARG A 276 26.08 -11.17 2.74
C ARG A 276 27.48 -11.28 3.33
N LYS A 277 28.17 -10.16 3.51
CA LYS A 277 29.47 -10.11 4.21
C LYS A 277 29.34 -10.66 5.63
N LEU A 278 28.34 -10.21 6.39
CA LEU A 278 28.06 -10.73 7.73
C LEU A 278 27.80 -12.25 7.75
N GLU A 279 27.06 -12.78 6.77
CA GLU A 279 26.79 -14.22 6.67
C GLU A 279 28.07 -15.03 6.45
N VAL A 280 28.92 -14.62 5.50
CA VAL A 280 30.19 -15.30 5.18
C VAL A 280 31.16 -15.25 6.35
N GLU A 281 31.24 -14.13 7.05
CA GLU A 281 32.12 -13.98 8.20
C GLU A 281 31.58 -14.62 9.50
N SER A 282 30.34 -15.11 9.51
CA SER A 282 29.71 -15.73 10.68
C SER A 282 29.50 -17.23 10.52
N TRP A 283 28.42 -17.62 9.86
CA TRP A 283 27.91 -19.00 9.78
C TRP A 283 28.16 -19.67 8.43
N ASP A 284 28.36 -18.91 7.35
CA ASP A 284 28.51 -19.42 5.98
C ASP A 284 30.01 -19.52 5.59
N ARG A 285 30.80 -20.16 6.47
CA ARG A 285 32.21 -20.49 6.28
C ARG A 285 32.46 -21.96 6.64
N GLU A 286 33.42 -22.61 5.98
CA GLU A 286 33.67 -24.04 6.13
C GLU A 286 34.08 -24.45 7.56
N ASP A 287 34.65 -23.52 8.33
CA ASP A 287 35.10 -23.69 9.72
C ASP A 287 34.11 -23.15 10.76
N ALA A 288 32.86 -22.86 10.37
CA ALA A 288 31.89 -22.22 11.25
C ALA A 288 31.48 -23.16 12.40
N VAL A 289 31.78 -22.76 13.64
CA VAL A 289 31.29 -23.39 14.86
C VAL A 289 30.32 -22.43 15.54
N GLU A 290 29.12 -22.91 15.84
CA GLU A 290 28.06 -22.15 16.50
C GLU A 290 28.49 -21.79 17.93
N ASP A 291 28.47 -20.50 18.28
CA ASP A 291 28.75 -20.04 19.64
C ASP A 291 27.46 -20.14 20.46
N MET A 292 27.37 -21.19 21.27
CA MET A 292 26.22 -21.44 22.14
C MET A 292 26.17 -20.52 23.38
N GLY A 293 27.11 -19.59 23.52
CA GLY A 293 27.22 -18.72 24.68
C GLY A 293 27.64 -19.50 25.92
N SER A 294 28.86 -19.24 26.42
CA SER A 294 29.25 -19.78 27.72
C SER A 294 28.63 -18.93 28.82
N ALA A 295 27.67 -19.48 29.57
CA ALA A 295 27.20 -18.88 30.82
C ALA A 295 28.35 -18.88 31.82
N ARG A 296 29.12 -17.79 31.86
CA ARG A 296 30.08 -17.56 32.95
C ARG A 296 29.28 -17.30 34.23
N LYS A 297 29.35 -18.26 35.16
CA LYS A 297 28.91 -18.11 36.56
C LYS A 297 29.67 -16.98 37.25
#